data_AF-A0A925I9K0-F1
#
_entry.id   AF-A0A925I9K0-F1
#
_cell.length_a   1.000
_cell.length_b   1.000
_cell.length_c   1.000
_cell.angle_alpha   90.00
_cell.angle_beta   90.00
_cell.angle_gamma   90.00
#
_symmetry.space_group_name_H-M   'P 1'
#
loop_
_entity.id
_entity.type
_entity.pdbx_description
1 polymer ?
#
loop_
_entity_poly.entity_id
_entity_poly.type
_entity_poly.pdbx_seq_one_letter_code
_entity_poly.pdbx_strand_id
1 'polypeptide(L)'
;MTRLFYLIIFLFSLFAFSFCSQKKQSSSASFYFWRTTFNLSPEEKKALTHFNTKELYVRFFDVDKTDDSIGFLGEIQGLEKIPDSLSVIPVIFITNRTFLDLSNEKVVGLAQKIHKKIKNT
;
A
#
# COMPACT_ATOMS: atom_id res chain seq x y z
N MET A 1 11.88 -53.28 33.39
CA MET A 1 12.96 -52.44 32.81
C MET A 1 12.68 -52.08 31.36
N THR A 2 12.60 -53.03 30.43
CA THR A 2 12.38 -52.78 28.99
C THR A 2 11.02 -52.13 28.63
N ARG A 3 9.91 -52.59 29.22
CA ARG A 3 8.57 -52.00 28.96
C ARG A 3 8.45 -50.53 29.38
N LEU A 4 9.09 -50.17 30.51
CA LEU A 4 9.12 -48.80 31.00
C LEU A 4 9.98 -47.90 30.10
N PHE A 5 11.08 -48.43 29.57
CA PHE A 5 11.95 -47.72 28.64
C PHE A 5 11.23 -47.38 27.32
N TYR A 6 10.47 -48.32 26.74
CA TYR A 6 9.68 -48.04 25.53
C TYR A 6 8.54 -47.03 25.79
N LEU A 7 7.93 -47.06 26.97
CA LEU A 7 6.91 -46.07 27.35
C LEU A 7 7.49 -44.66 27.44
N ILE A 8 8.70 -44.51 28.00
CA ILE A 8 9.39 -43.23 28.09
C ILE A 8 9.75 -42.70 26.69
N ILE A 9 10.26 -43.56 25.80
CA ILE A 9 10.57 -43.19 24.41
C ILE A 9 9.30 -42.76 23.66
N PHE A 10 8.20 -43.48 23.86
CA PHE A 10 6.92 -43.15 23.23
C PHE A 10 6.37 -41.79 23.71
N LEU A 11 6.44 -41.51 25.02
CA LEU A 11 6.04 -40.22 25.59
C LEU A 11 6.95 -39.07 25.13
N PHE A 12 8.27 -39.31 25.03
CA PHE A 12 9.22 -38.32 24.53
C PHE A 12 9.01 -38.02 23.04
N SER A 13 8.71 -39.04 22.23
CA SER A 13 8.31 -38.92 20.83
C SER A 13 7.06 -38.04 20.67
N LEU A 14 5.99 -38.32 21.43
CA LEU A 14 4.76 -37.50 21.42
C LEU A 14 5.01 -36.03 21.82
N PHE A 15 5.90 -35.80 22.79
CA PHE A 15 6.25 -34.45 23.22
C PHE A 15 7.07 -33.69 22.16
N ALA A 16 7.97 -34.38 21.45
CA ALA A 16 8.81 -33.79 20.40
C ALA A 16 7.99 -33.25 19.20
N PHE A 17 6.82 -33.83 18.91
CA PHE A 17 5.93 -33.34 17.83
C PHE A 17 5.06 -32.14 18.22
N SER A 18 5.04 -31.73 19.50
CA SER A 18 4.15 -30.65 19.98
C SER A 18 4.74 -29.23 19.83
N PHE A 19 5.98 -29.08 19.35
CA PHE A 19 6.68 -27.79 19.35
C PHE A 19 6.56 -26.96 18.06
N CYS A 20 5.75 -27.37 17.08
CA CYS A 20 5.49 -26.55 15.89
C CYS A 20 4.39 -25.52 16.16
N SER A 21 4.72 -24.47 16.92
CA SER A 21 3.88 -23.28 17.02
C SER A 21 4.32 -22.31 15.92
N GLN A 22 3.73 -22.42 14.72
CA GLN A 22 3.82 -21.34 13.75
C GLN A 22 3.13 -20.13 14.37
N LYS A 23 3.92 -19.21 14.93
CA LYS A 23 3.44 -17.86 15.21
C LYS A 23 2.92 -17.33 13.87
N LYS A 24 1.59 -17.25 13.73
CA LYS A 24 0.97 -16.48 12.65
C LYS A 24 1.39 -15.03 12.88
N GLN A 25 2.54 -14.65 12.33
CA GLN A 25 2.92 -13.26 12.17
C GLN A 25 1.73 -12.63 11.44
N SER A 26 1.00 -11.72 12.09
CA SER A 26 -0.01 -10.95 11.36
C SER A 26 0.76 -10.13 10.33
N SER A 27 0.71 -10.55 9.06
CA SER A 27 1.38 -9.82 8.00
C SER A 27 0.62 -8.51 7.82
N SER A 28 1.13 -7.43 8.40
CA SER A 28 0.73 -6.09 8.04
C SER A 28 1.14 -5.88 6.58
N ALA A 29 0.19 -5.53 5.72
CA ALA A 29 0.45 -5.19 4.34
C ALA A 29 -0.16 -3.82 4.04
N SER A 30 0.53 -3.04 3.21
CA SER A 30 0.00 -1.81 2.62
C SER A 30 -0.36 -2.05 1.16
N PHE A 31 -1.35 -1.33 0.67
CA PHE A 31 -1.89 -1.53 -0.68
C PHE A 31 -1.76 -0.27 -1.52
N TYR A 32 -1.77 -0.45 -2.84
CA TYR A 32 -1.72 0.62 -3.81
C TYR A 32 -2.97 0.64 -4.69
N PHE A 33 -3.68 1.77 -4.69
CA PHE A 33 -4.92 1.98 -5.44
C PHE A 33 -4.65 2.90 -6.65
N TRP A 34 -4.73 2.35 -7.87
CA TRP A 34 -4.41 3.07 -9.12
C TRP A 34 -5.63 3.58 -9.90
N ARG A 35 -6.86 3.24 -9.50
CA ARG A 35 -8.05 3.55 -10.29
C ARG A 35 -8.44 5.03 -10.15
N THR A 36 -8.99 5.63 -11.22
CA THR A 36 -9.44 7.04 -11.22
C THR A 36 -10.64 7.26 -10.31
N THR A 37 -11.57 6.32 -10.22
CA THR A 37 -12.71 6.42 -9.29
C THR A 37 -12.38 5.67 -8.01
N PHE A 38 -12.29 6.40 -6.89
CA PHE A 38 -12.09 5.83 -5.58
C PHE A 38 -13.37 5.13 -5.10
N ASN A 39 -13.41 3.81 -5.27
CA ASN A 39 -14.48 2.98 -4.76
C ASN A 39 -13.94 1.58 -4.48
N LEU A 40 -13.73 1.32 -3.18
CA LEU A 40 -13.23 0.04 -2.69
C LEU A 40 -14.34 -1.02 -2.77
N SER A 41 -14.08 -2.10 -3.49
CA SER A 41 -14.95 -3.27 -3.57
C SER A 41 -15.07 -3.96 -2.20
N PRO A 42 -16.11 -4.79 -1.98
CA PRO A 42 -16.21 -5.62 -0.78
C PRO A 42 -14.96 -6.49 -0.54
N GLU A 43 -14.37 -7.03 -1.60
CA GLU A 43 -13.17 -7.87 -1.56
C GLU A 43 -11.93 -7.05 -1.17
N GLU A 44 -11.78 -5.84 -1.74
CA GLU A 44 -10.70 -4.91 -1.39
C GLU A 44 -10.80 -4.51 0.10
N LYS A 45 -12.01 -4.16 0.58
CA LYS A 45 -12.24 -3.86 2.01
C LYS A 45 -11.92 -5.05 2.91
N LYS A 46 -12.29 -6.26 2.50
CA LYS A 46 -11.97 -7.49 3.22
C LYS A 46 -10.47 -7.74 3.28
N ALA A 47 -9.74 -7.51 2.19
CA ALA A 47 -8.28 -7.62 2.15
C ALA A 47 -7.63 -6.60 3.09
N LEU A 48 -8.02 -5.34 3.02
CA LEU A 48 -7.50 -4.27 3.89
C LEU A 48 -7.67 -4.64 5.37
N THR A 49 -8.83 -5.18 5.73
CA THR A 49 -9.15 -5.62 7.09
C THR A 49 -8.34 -6.85 7.50
N HIS A 50 -8.25 -7.86 6.62
CA HIS A 50 -7.54 -9.11 6.87
C HIS A 50 -6.06 -8.88 7.17
N PHE A 51 -5.42 -7.95 6.45
CA PHE A 51 -4.03 -7.59 6.64
C PHE A 51 -3.81 -6.47 7.67
N ASN A 52 -4.85 -6.03 8.39
CA ASN A 52 -4.78 -4.91 9.34
C ASN A 52 -4.08 -3.68 8.74
N THR A 53 -4.42 -3.37 7.48
CA THR A 53 -3.75 -2.33 6.69
C THR A 53 -3.89 -0.98 7.37
N LYS A 54 -2.77 -0.28 7.55
CA LYS A 54 -2.74 1.07 8.13
C LYS A 54 -2.59 2.17 7.09
N GLU A 55 -1.97 1.85 5.95
CA GLU A 55 -1.70 2.79 4.88
C GLU A 55 -2.25 2.28 3.56
N LEU A 56 -3.03 3.13 2.90
CA LEU A 56 -3.46 2.93 1.52
C LEU A 56 -2.82 4.01 0.67
N TYR A 57 -1.92 3.60 -0.22
CA TYR A 57 -1.30 4.49 -1.19
C TYR A 57 -2.30 4.69 -2.32
N VAL A 58 -2.73 5.93 -2.57
CA VAL A 58 -3.77 6.22 -3.56
C VAL A 58 -3.18 7.14 -4.61
N ARG A 59 -3.25 6.74 -5.88
CA ARG A 59 -2.88 7.61 -7.00
C ARG A 59 -3.87 8.75 -7.11
N PHE A 60 -3.43 9.97 -6.82
CA PHE A 60 -4.28 11.17 -6.85
C PHE A 60 -4.39 11.75 -8.26
N PHE A 61 -3.27 11.84 -8.97
CA PHE A 61 -3.22 12.29 -10.36
C PHE A 61 -1.84 11.97 -10.94
N ASP A 62 -1.73 12.16 -12.25
CA ASP A 62 -0.48 12.04 -12.98
C ASP A 62 0.03 13.42 -13.40
N VAL A 63 1.34 13.56 -13.49
CA VAL A 63 2.02 14.71 -14.09
C VAL A 63 2.73 14.22 -15.32
N ASP A 64 2.41 14.85 -16.44
CA ASP A 64 2.98 14.46 -17.73
C ASP A 64 3.27 15.67 -18.61
N LYS A 65 4.31 15.58 -19.44
CA LYS A 65 4.65 16.56 -20.47
C LYS A 65 4.08 16.09 -21.80
N THR A 66 3.15 16.86 -22.33
CA THR A 66 2.73 16.81 -23.73
C THR A 66 3.50 17.88 -24.53
N ASP A 67 3.34 17.90 -25.86
CA ASP A 67 4.15 18.74 -26.75
C ASP A 67 4.14 20.24 -26.37
N ASP A 68 3.04 20.73 -25.77
CA ASP A 68 2.86 22.15 -25.46
C ASP A 68 3.07 22.51 -23.98
N SER A 69 2.94 21.57 -23.03
CA SER A 69 3.01 21.89 -21.60
C SER A 69 3.08 20.67 -20.68
N ILE A 70 3.42 20.92 -19.40
CA ILE A 70 3.25 19.94 -18.32
C ILE A 70 1.85 20.08 -17.75
N GLY A 71 1.07 18.99 -17.83
CA GLY A 71 -0.31 18.91 -17.37
C GLY A 71 -0.50 17.98 -16.18
N PHE A 72 -1.62 18.18 -15.47
CA PHE A 72 -2.14 17.26 -14.45
C PHE A 72 -3.25 16.41 -15.10
N LEU A 73 -3.13 15.09 -15.03
CA LEU A 73 -3.99 14.14 -15.72
C LEU A 73 -4.58 13.11 -14.74
N GLY A 74 -5.69 12.48 -15.12
CA GLY A 74 -6.20 11.29 -14.42
C GLY A 74 -6.54 11.52 -12.94
N GLU A 75 -7.06 12.70 -12.60
CA GLU A 75 -7.40 13.08 -11.22
C GLU A 75 -8.40 12.10 -10.58
N ILE A 76 -8.10 11.71 -9.34
CA ILE A 76 -8.91 10.84 -8.52
C ILE A 76 -10.28 11.47 -8.26
N GLN A 77 -11.32 10.65 -8.27
CA GLN A 77 -12.70 11.07 -8.06
C GLN A 77 -13.33 10.28 -6.91
N GLY A 78 -14.18 10.94 -6.13
CA GLY A 78 -15.00 10.26 -5.11
C GLY A 78 -14.22 9.79 -3.89
N LEU A 79 -13.20 10.54 -3.46
CA LEU A 79 -12.42 10.28 -2.24
C LEU A 79 -13.24 10.54 -0.95
N GLU A 80 -14.52 10.17 -0.93
CA GLU A 80 -15.41 10.40 0.19
C GLU A 80 -15.59 9.11 0.99
N LYS A 81 -15.16 9.15 2.26
CA LYS A 81 -15.24 8.10 3.30
C LYS A 81 -14.16 7.03 3.23
N ILE A 82 -13.00 7.36 3.80
CA ILE A 82 -11.99 6.41 4.22
C ILE A 82 -12.20 6.13 5.73
N PRO A 83 -12.11 4.87 6.20
CA PRO A 83 -12.18 4.57 7.63
C PRO A 83 -11.04 5.25 8.40
N ASP A 84 -11.30 5.78 9.60
CA ASP A 84 -10.28 6.45 10.44
C ASP A 84 -9.07 5.56 10.76
N SER A 85 -9.24 4.24 10.70
CA SER A 85 -8.19 3.26 10.90
C SER A 85 -7.18 3.17 9.73
N LEU A 86 -7.47 3.83 8.61
CA LEU A 86 -6.71 3.75 7.35
C LEU A 86 -6.25 5.15 6.92
N SER A 87 -4.93 5.36 6.90
CA SER A 87 -4.34 6.58 6.37
C SER A 87 -4.20 6.49 4.86
N VAL A 88 -4.73 7.49 4.14
CA VAL A 88 -4.48 7.63 2.70
C VAL A 88 -3.20 8.41 2.47
N ILE A 89 -2.25 7.77 1.79
CA ILE A 89 -1.00 8.39 1.36
C ILE A 89 -1.16 8.81 -0.11
N PRO A 90 -1.16 10.11 -0.43
CA PRO A 90 -1.31 10.56 -1.81
C PRO A 90 -0.07 10.19 -2.62
N VAL A 91 -0.28 9.57 -3.77
CA VAL A 91 0.75 9.21 -4.74
C VAL A 91 0.53 9.98 -6.02
N ILE A 92 1.60 10.61 -6.51
CA ILE A 92 1.62 11.31 -7.79
C ILE A 92 2.49 10.50 -8.74
N PHE A 93 1.93 10.07 -9.87
CA PHE A 93 2.74 9.46 -10.92
C PHE A 93 3.32 10.57 -11.80
N ILE A 94 4.63 10.55 -12.03
CA ILE A 94 5.29 11.56 -12.85
C ILE A 94 6.06 10.84 -13.94
N THR A 95 5.80 11.19 -15.20
CA THR A 95 6.54 10.59 -16.31
C THR A 95 7.96 11.14 -16.38
N ASN A 96 8.93 10.32 -16.80
CA ASN A 96 10.31 10.78 -16.98
C ASN A 96 10.42 11.96 -17.95
N ARG A 97 9.59 11.96 -19.01
CA ARG A 97 9.55 13.06 -20.00
C ARG A 97 9.14 14.41 -19.39
N THR A 98 8.45 14.40 -18.24
CA THR A 98 8.15 15.61 -17.48
C THR A 98 9.39 16.39 -17.09
N PHE A 99 10.52 15.72 -16.90
CA PHE A 99 11.76 16.35 -16.46
C PHE A 99 12.70 16.73 -17.61
N LEU A 100 12.42 16.30 -18.84
CA LEU A 100 13.26 16.63 -20.01
C LEU A 100 13.19 18.13 -20.31
N ASP A 101 14.36 18.76 -20.44
CA ASP A 101 14.56 20.18 -20.73
C ASP A 101 13.97 21.15 -19.69
N LEU A 102 13.74 20.68 -18.45
CA LEU A 102 13.37 21.55 -17.34
C LEU A 102 14.61 22.14 -16.67
N SER A 103 14.66 23.47 -16.59
CA SER A 103 15.62 24.16 -15.73
C SER A 103 15.29 23.93 -14.25
N ASN A 104 16.29 24.03 -13.38
CA ASN A 104 16.11 23.88 -11.93
C ASN A 104 15.03 24.82 -11.37
N GLU A 105 14.95 26.06 -11.84
CA GLU A 105 13.90 27.01 -11.46
C GLU A 105 12.50 26.50 -11.83
N LYS A 106 12.34 25.91 -13.02
CA LYS A 106 11.07 25.32 -13.45
C LYS A 106 10.70 24.08 -12.66
N VAL A 107 11.68 23.28 -12.19
CA VAL A 107 11.44 22.14 -11.29
C VAL A 107 10.89 22.62 -9.95
N VAL A 108 11.45 23.67 -9.36
CA VAL A 108 10.91 24.27 -8.11
C VAL A 108 9.48 24.76 -8.33
N GLY A 109 9.23 25.46 -9.45
CA GLY A 109 7.87 25.90 -9.80
C GLY A 109 6.90 24.73 -10.01
N LEU A 110 7.34 23.62 -10.60
CA LEU A 110 6.53 22.41 -10.75
C LEU A 110 6.20 21.77 -9.41
N ALA A 111 7.17 21.63 -8.51
CA ALA A 111 6.95 21.09 -7.16
C ALA A 111 5.92 21.90 -6.37
N GLN A 112 5.97 23.23 -6.45
CA GLN A 112 4.97 24.11 -5.83
C GLN A 112 3.57 23.91 -6.42
N LYS A 113 3.45 23.77 -7.75
CA LYS A 113 2.18 23.49 -8.41
C LYS A 113 1.60 22.13 -8.01
N ILE A 114 2.43 21.08 -7.95
CA ILE A 114 2.03 19.73 -7.48
C ILE A 114 1.52 19.81 -6.05
N HIS A 115 2.25 20.47 -5.13
CA HIS A 115 1.83 20.62 -3.74
C HIS A 115 0.49 21.34 -3.60
N LYS A 116 0.30 22.42 -4.38
CA LYS A 116 -0.99 23.12 -4.43
C LYS A 116 -2.11 22.23 -4.96
N LYS A 117 -1.83 21.41 -5.98
CA LYS A 117 -2.81 20.48 -6.55
C LYS A 117 -3.22 19.41 -5.53
N ILE A 118 -2.27 18.81 -4.80
CA ILE A 118 -2.55 17.84 -3.71
C ILE A 118 -3.49 18.42 -2.66
N LYS A 119 -3.31 19.68 -2.26
CA LYS A 119 -4.18 20.35 -1.26
C LYS A 119 -5.61 20.61 -1.76
N ASN A 120 -5.81 20.61 -3.07
CA ASN A 120 -7.08 20.94 -3.71
C ASN A 120 -7.79 19.71 -4.29
N THR A 121 -7.19 18.52 -4.14
CA THR A 121 -7.77 17.22 -4.49
C THR A 121 -8.39 16.60 -3.24
#